data_AF-A0A1E5T4K8-F1
#
_entry.id   AF-A0A1E5T4K8-F1
#
_cell.length_a   1.000
_cell.length_b   1.000
_cell.length_c   1.000
_cell.angle_alpha   90.00
_cell.angle_beta   90.00
_cell.angle_gamma   90.00
#
_symmetry.space_group_name_H-M   'P 1'
#
loop_
_entity.id
_entity.type
_entity.pdbx_description
1 polymer ?
#
loop_
_entity_poly.entity_id
_entity_poly.type
_entity_poly.pdbx_seq_one_letter_code
_entity_poly.pdbx_strand_id
1 'polypeptide(L)'
;MRRINQKQFLRIIKGEDLEFRISPFPFKLNEPLIIREAHLPYDLFFQDCKLDSLKFINCKFSGDLKLERTQIKSMTFESCQLHDFKINETDISSLEIKNGCEFKSLAIGDSAIDKIEVTDNPIYELIHLGCGNSIKTCYLLNNGDVSRNSFSTKVFLCPERFDFIEIDGVITDLLHVGTFGEYAQLKFKDIHAEIVLIEGCNSDLSKVNFENISPLDKEASALHFVNTAYDQELFGEKAFRDYSLTKIHHDTVNIEELFS
;
A
#
# COMPACT_ATOMS: atom_id res chain seq x y z
N MET A 1 10.43 -27.25 -6.66
CA MET A 1 10.03 -26.54 -5.42
C MET A 1 10.04 -27.52 -4.25
N ARG A 2 10.79 -27.22 -3.18
CA ARG A 2 10.93 -28.07 -1.99
C ARG A 2 9.67 -28.01 -1.14
N ARG A 3 9.15 -29.13 -0.63
CA ARG A 3 8.09 -29.09 0.39
C ARG A 3 8.72 -28.93 1.75
N ILE A 4 8.24 -27.97 2.54
CA ILE A 4 8.68 -27.78 3.92
C ILE A 4 7.50 -27.84 4.88
N ASN A 5 7.76 -28.25 6.11
CA ASN A 5 6.79 -28.19 7.20
C ASN A 5 6.96 -26.90 8.02
N GLN A 6 6.04 -26.67 8.96
CA GLN A 6 6.05 -25.48 9.82
C GLN A 6 7.36 -25.32 10.60
N LYS A 7 7.92 -26.40 11.13
CA LYS A 7 9.18 -26.35 11.88
C LYS A 7 10.34 -25.85 11.01
N GLN A 8 10.42 -26.32 9.76
CA GLN A 8 11.42 -25.85 8.80
C GLN A 8 11.20 -24.39 8.42
N PHE A 9 9.94 -23.97 8.17
CA PHE A 9 9.63 -22.57 7.89
C PHE A 9 10.00 -21.64 9.06
N LEU A 10 9.71 -22.05 10.30
CA LEU A 10 10.09 -21.30 11.49
C LEU A 10 11.61 -21.13 11.60
N ARG A 11 12.40 -22.15 11.24
CA ARG A 11 13.86 -22.03 11.18
C ARG A 11 14.32 -21.05 10.12
N ILE A 12 13.67 -21.02 8.96
CA ILE A 12 13.94 -20.06 7.88
C ILE A 12 13.73 -18.63 8.38
N ILE A 13 12.53 -18.31 8.90
CA ILE A 13 12.22 -16.93 9.30
C ILE A 13 13.04 -16.45 10.50
N LYS A 14 13.46 -17.36 11.39
CA LYS A 14 14.36 -17.05 12.51
C LYS A 14 15.83 -16.91 12.10
N GLY A 15 16.17 -17.21 10.84
CA GLY A 15 17.55 -17.20 10.36
C GLY A 15 18.41 -18.37 10.86
N GLU A 16 17.78 -19.45 11.33
CA GLU A 16 18.42 -20.69 11.80
C GLU A 16 18.67 -21.70 10.66
N ASP A 17 18.08 -21.45 9.49
CA ASP A 17 18.34 -22.21 8.26
C ASP A 17 19.46 -21.53 7.46
N LEU A 18 20.69 -21.99 7.68
CA LEU A 18 21.89 -21.44 7.02
C LEU A 18 21.88 -21.66 5.51
N GLU A 19 21.27 -22.75 5.04
CA GLU A 19 21.16 -23.04 3.60
C GLU A 19 20.33 -21.93 2.93
N PHE A 20 19.15 -21.65 3.47
CA PHE A 20 18.27 -20.61 2.96
C PHE A 20 18.90 -19.21 3.06
N ARG A 21 19.64 -18.92 4.14
CA ARG A 21 20.32 -17.63 4.30
C ARG A 21 21.42 -17.37 3.29
N ILE A 22 22.17 -18.40 2.93
CA ILE A 22 23.29 -18.28 1.97
C ILE A 22 22.76 -18.30 0.53
N SER A 23 21.78 -19.18 0.27
CA SER A 23 21.20 -19.38 -1.05
C SER A 23 19.69 -19.61 -0.91
N PRO A 24 18.88 -18.55 -0.97
CA PRO A 24 17.42 -18.67 -0.96
C PRO A 24 16.95 -19.65 -2.03
N PHE A 25 16.03 -20.53 -1.67
CA PHE A 25 15.51 -21.56 -2.58
C PHE A 25 13.98 -21.58 -2.57
N PRO A 26 13.34 -21.94 -3.70
CA PRO A 26 11.88 -22.00 -3.79
C PRO A 26 11.30 -23.17 -3.00
N PHE A 27 10.30 -22.88 -2.18
CA PHE A 27 9.62 -23.88 -1.37
C PHE A 27 8.09 -23.73 -1.36
N LYS A 28 7.43 -24.80 -0.90
CA LYS A 28 5.98 -24.91 -0.73
C LYS A 28 5.67 -25.22 0.74
N LEU A 29 4.89 -24.37 1.39
CA LEU A 29 4.28 -24.58 2.70
C LEU A 29 2.77 -24.68 2.51
N ASN A 30 2.21 -25.87 2.74
CA ASN A 30 0.80 -26.18 2.49
C ASN A 30 -0.12 -25.93 3.68
N GLU A 31 0.46 -25.58 4.81
CA GLU A 31 -0.27 -25.48 6.06
C GLU A 31 -0.31 -24.03 6.50
N PRO A 32 -1.44 -23.58 7.05
CA PRO A 32 -1.53 -22.26 7.64
C PRO A 32 -0.62 -22.19 8.86
N LEU A 33 0.04 -21.05 9.05
CA LEU A 33 0.95 -20.83 10.17
C LEU A 33 0.69 -19.48 10.83
N ILE A 34 0.63 -19.51 12.16
CA ILE A 34 0.54 -18.31 13.00
C ILE A 34 1.87 -18.15 13.74
N ILE A 35 2.49 -16.99 13.59
CA ILE A 35 3.70 -16.57 14.29
C ILE A 35 3.33 -15.46 15.25
N ARG A 36 3.74 -15.57 16.51
CA ARG A 36 3.43 -14.61 17.57
C ARG A 36 4.71 -14.11 18.21
N GLU A 37 4.75 -12.82 18.52
CA GLU A 37 5.79 -12.21 19.39
C GLU A 37 7.22 -12.49 18.93
N ALA A 38 7.41 -12.67 17.62
CA ALA A 38 8.70 -12.97 17.04
C ALA A 38 9.44 -11.68 16.68
N HIS A 39 10.73 -11.63 16.97
CA HIS A 39 11.64 -10.64 16.39
C HIS A 39 12.36 -11.28 15.20
N LEU A 40 12.25 -10.65 14.03
CA LEU A 40 12.80 -11.08 12.76
C LEU A 40 13.84 -10.03 12.32
N PRO A 41 15.11 -10.19 12.72
CA PRO A 41 16.11 -9.13 12.61
C PRO A 41 16.85 -9.11 11.27
N TYR A 42 16.53 -10.02 10.35
CA TYR A 42 17.18 -10.14 9.05
C TYR A 42 16.16 -10.00 7.93
N ASP A 43 16.64 -9.65 6.75
CA ASP A 43 15.82 -9.59 5.56
C ASP A 43 15.28 -10.98 5.21
N LEU A 44 13.99 -11.02 4.87
CA LEU A 44 13.28 -12.22 4.45
C LEU A 44 12.91 -12.07 2.99
N PHE A 45 13.58 -12.83 2.13
CA PHE A 45 13.29 -12.86 0.71
C PHE A 45 12.68 -14.20 0.30
N PHE A 46 11.39 -14.19 -0.05
CA PHE A 46 10.71 -15.36 -0.60
C PHE A 46 10.53 -15.20 -2.10
N GLN A 47 11.30 -16.00 -2.85
CA GLN A 47 11.29 -16.00 -4.31
C GLN A 47 10.75 -17.34 -4.82
N ASP A 48 9.82 -17.30 -5.79
CA ASP A 48 9.26 -18.49 -6.43
C ASP A 48 8.64 -19.47 -5.41
N CYS A 49 8.00 -18.96 -4.35
CA CYS A 49 7.42 -19.76 -3.26
C CYS A 49 5.91 -20.02 -3.44
N LYS A 50 5.40 -21.04 -2.75
CA LYS A 50 3.94 -21.24 -2.56
C LYS A 50 3.61 -21.37 -1.09
N LEU A 51 2.83 -20.44 -0.58
CA LEU A 51 2.45 -20.35 0.82
C LEU A 51 0.92 -20.45 0.90
N ASP A 52 0.40 -21.20 1.87
CA ASP A 52 -1.04 -21.19 2.15
C ASP A 52 -1.39 -19.87 2.88
N SER A 53 -1.55 -19.92 4.21
CA SER A 53 -1.85 -18.75 5.02
C SER A 53 -0.75 -18.46 6.03
N LEU A 54 -0.28 -17.21 6.08
CA LEU A 54 0.66 -16.73 7.10
C LEU A 54 0.01 -15.62 7.91
N LYS A 55 0.04 -15.74 9.25
CA LYS A 55 -0.42 -14.68 10.15
C LYS A 55 0.66 -14.36 11.18
N PHE A 56 1.10 -13.11 11.19
CA PHE A 56 2.03 -12.56 12.17
C PHE A 56 1.25 -11.70 13.15
N ILE A 57 1.48 -11.91 14.45
CA ILE A 57 0.80 -11.17 15.52
C ILE A 57 1.86 -10.64 16.49
N ASN A 58 1.86 -9.35 16.78
CA ASN A 58 2.83 -8.71 17.69
C ASN A 58 4.30 -9.01 17.31
N CYS A 59 4.57 -9.20 16.01
CA CYS A 59 5.93 -9.49 15.53
C CYS A 59 6.67 -8.19 15.15
N LYS A 60 7.97 -8.16 15.36
CA LYS A 60 8.85 -7.06 14.94
C LYS A 60 9.75 -7.51 13.81
N PHE A 61 9.68 -6.84 12.69
CA PHE A 61 10.57 -7.03 11.55
C PHE A 61 11.57 -5.87 11.55
N SER A 62 12.84 -6.18 11.76
CA SER A 62 13.92 -5.18 11.65
C SER A 62 14.68 -5.26 10.33
N GLY A 63 14.51 -6.37 9.59
CA GLY A 63 14.90 -6.45 8.20
C GLY A 63 13.69 -6.34 7.27
N ASP A 64 13.97 -6.22 5.99
CA ASP A 64 12.97 -6.06 4.95
C ASP A 64 12.26 -7.39 4.64
N LEU A 65 10.99 -7.31 4.27
CA LEU A 65 10.25 -8.45 3.74
C LEU A 65 10.07 -8.25 2.23
N LYS A 66 10.48 -9.25 1.45
CA LYS A 66 10.30 -9.23 -0.01
C LYS A 66 9.67 -10.51 -0.51
N LEU A 67 8.61 -10.35 -1.29
CA LEU A 67 7.93 -11.40 -2.05
C LEU A 67 8.17 -11.18 -3.54
N GLU A 68 8.62 -12.22 -4.23
CA GLU A 68 8.83 -12.17 -5.67
C GLU A 68 8.35 -13.47 -6.31
N ARG A 69 7.51 -13.38 -7.35
CA ARG A 69 6.97 -14.55 -8.08
C ARG A 69 6.38 -15.62 -7.16
N THR A 70 5.73 -15.19 -6.09
CA THR A 70 5.21 -16.08 -5.04
C THR A 70 3.69 -16.20 -5.17
N GLN A 71 3.12 -17.32 -4.73
CA GLN A 71 1.67 -17.48 -4.60
C GLN A 71 1.31 -17.65 -3.12
N ILE A 72 0.41 -16.81 -2.63
CA ILE A 72 -0.01 -16.78 -1.22
C ILE A 72 -1.53 -16.75 -1.15
N LYS A 73 -2.14 -17.64 -0.38
CA LYS A 73 -3.58 -17.57 -0.18
C LYS A 73 -3.94 -16.41 0.75
N SER A 74 -3.27 -16.29 1.89
CA SER A 74 -3.46 -15.12 2.74
C SER A 74 -2.20 -14.75 3.53
N MET A 75 -1.97 -13.45 3.69
CA MET A 75 -0.91 -12.92 4.54
C MET A 75 -1.47 -11.82 5.43
N THR A 76 -1.31 -11.96 6.75
CA THR A 76 -1.83 -11.01 7.74
C THR A 76 -0.73 -10.58 8.69
N PHE A 77 -0.63 -9.27 8.92
CA PHE A 77 0.20 -8.65 9.95
C PHE A 77 -0.73 -7.91 10.90
N GLU A 78 -0.79 -8.36 12.15
CA GLU A 78 -1.64 -7.78 13.18
C GLU A 78 -0.77 -7.25 14.31
N SER A 79 -0.80 -5.93 14.53
CA SER A 79 0.02 -5.27 15.55
C SER A 79 1.52 -5.56 15.42
N CYS A 80 1.97 -5.66 14.17
CA CYS A 80 3.37 -5.80 13.83
C CYS A 80 4.07 -4.45 13.70
N GLN A 81 5.39 -4.46 13.90
CA GLN A 81 6.29 -3.43 13.37
C GLN A 81 6.92 -3.97 12.09
N LEU A 82 6.75 -3.26 10.98
CA LEU A 82 7.32 -3.62 9.68
C LEU A 82 8.31 -2.55 9.22
N HIS A 83 9.45 -2.95 8.68
CA HIS A 83 10.32 -2.03 7.95
C HIS A 83 9.78 -1.91 6.52
N ASP A 84 10.55 -2.29 5.50
CA ASP A 84 10.10 -2.24 4.11
C ASP A 84 9.47 -3.58 3.70
N PHE A 85 8.28 -3.53 3.12
CA PHE A 85 7.57 -4.70 2.58
C PHE A 85 7.34 -4.53 1.08
N LYS A 86 8.09 -5.29 0.28
CA LYS A 86 8.02 -5.27 -1.18
C LYS A 86 7.35 -6.53 -1.74
N ILE A 87 6.42 -6.35 -2.67
CA ILE A 87 5.71 -7.42 -3.36
C ILE A 87 5.85 -7.19 -4.86
N ASN A 88 6.40 -8.17 -5.59
CA ASN A 88 6.57 -8.10 -7.04
C ASN A 88 6.10 -9.39 -7.71
N GLU A 89 5.41 -9.29 -8.85
CA GLU A 89 5.01 -10.46 -9.66
C GLU A 89 4.31 -11.55 -8.85
N THR A 90 3.54 -11.19 -7.82
CA THR A 90 3.01 -12.14 -6.83
C THR A 90 1.49 -12.23 -6.92
N ASP A 91 0.96 -13.44 -6.74
CA ASP A 91 -0.49 -13.69 -6.63
C ASP A 91 -0.88 -13.82 -5.14
N ILE A 92 -1.74 -12.93 -4.64
CA ILE A 92 -2.23 -12.95 -3.25
C ILE A 92 -3.76 -12.89 -3.19
N SER A 93 -4.44 -13.86 -2.57
CA SER A 93 -5.90 -13.74 -2.42
C SER A 93 -6.31 -12.76 -1.30
N SER A 94 -5.58 -12.68 -0.20
CA SER A 94 -5.82 -11.64 0.82
C SER A 94 -4.53 -11.16 1.49
N LEU A 95 -4.31 -9.85 1.50
CA LEU A 95 -3.24 -9.19 2.23
C LEU A 95 -3.82 -8.22 3.26
N GLU A 96 -3.45 -8.37 4.52
CA GLU A 96 -3.96 -7.54 5.62
C GLU A 96 -2.80 -7.00 6.48
N ILE A 97 -2.74 -5.69 6.68
CA ILE A 97 -1.81 -5.01 7.62
C ILE A 97 -2.66 -4.15 8.56
N LYS A 98 -2.82 -4.60 9.81
CA LYS A 98 -3.82 -4.07 10.73
C LYS A 98 -3.22 -3.72 12.09
N ASN A 99 -3.68 -2.60 12.66
CA ASN A 99 -3.35 -2.19 14.02
C ASN A 99 -1.84 -2.12 14.28
N GLY A 100 -1.03 -1.84 13.25
CA GLY A 100 0.42 -1.82 13.33
C GLY A 100 0.89 -0.69 14.23
N CYS A 101 1.98 -0.90 14.96
CA CYS A 101 2.59 0.20 15.72
C CYS A 101 3.32 1.16 14.78
N GLU A 102 3.92 0.62 13.72
CA GLU A 102 4.71 1.30 12.70
C GLU A 102 4.88 0.34 11.51
N PHE A 103 4.61 0.78 10.28
CA PHE A 103 5.13 0.11 9.08
C PHE A 103 5.83 1.16 8.22
N LYS A 104 7.09 0.97 7.85
CA LYS A 104 7.80 2.01 7.10
C LYS A 104 7.27 2.10 5.67
N SER A 105 7.37 1.04 4.89
CA SER A 105 6.86 1.05 3.52
C SER A 105 6.14 -0.23 3.11
N LEU A 106 5.12 -0.06 2.28
CA LEU A 106 4.50 -1.11 1.49
C LEU A 106 4.62 -0.71 0.02
N ALA A 107 5.26 -1.54 -0.80
CA ALA A 107 5.38 -1.32 -2.23
C ALA A 107 4.94 -2.58 -2.99
N ILE A 108 3.95 -2.43 -3.85
CA ILE A 108 3.39 -3.52 -4.67
C ILE A 108 3.56 -3.16 -6.14
N GLY A 109 4.17 -4.07 -6.92
CA GLY A 109 4.35 -3.94 -8.37
C GLY A 109 4.00 -5.23 -9.09
N ASP A 110 3.46 -5.09 -10.31
CA ASP A 110 3.17 -6.19 -11.24
C ASP A 110 2.48 -7.42 -10.61
N SER A 111 1.61 -7.19 -9.62
CA SER A 111 1.04 -8.27 -8.79
C SER A 111 -0.49 -8.36 -8.94
N ALA A 112 -1.03 -9.57 -8.76
CA ALA A 112 -2.47 -9.81 -8.72
C ALA A 112 -2.92 -10.05 -7.28
N ILE A 113 -3.76 -9.16 -6.76
CA ILE A 113 -4.25 -9.23 -5.39
C ILE A 113 -5.78 -9.18 -5.38
N ASP A 114 -6.45 -10.20 -4.84
CA ASP A 114 -7.92 -10.18 -4.79
C ASP A 114 -8.39 -9.16 -3.73
N LYS A 115 -7.79 -9.16 -2.55
CA LYS A 115 -8.11 -8.19 -1.48
C LYS A 115 -6.85 -7.69 -0.79
N ILE A 116 -6.77 -6.37 -0.62
CA ILE A 116 -5.81 -5.71 0.27
C ILE A 116 -6.53 -4.84 1.29
N GLU A 117 -6.08 -4.90 2.53
CA GLU A 117 -6.61 -4.10 3.64
C GLU A 117 -5.44 -3.60 4.51
N VAL A 118 -5.25 -2.29 4.55
CA VAL A 118 -4.25 -1.62 5.40
C VAL A 118 -5.00 -0.68 6.33
N THR A 119 -5.12 -1.05 7.61
CA THR A 119 -5.98 -0.32 8.56
C THR A 119 -5.31 -0.01 9.88
N ASP A 120 -5.63 1.17 10.42
CA ASP A 120 -5.28 1.59 11.77
C ASP A 120 -3.76 1.55 12.01
N ASN A 121 -2.99 2.09 11.07
CA ASN A 121 -1.54 2.20 11.16
C ASN A 121 -1.14 3.68 11.32
N PRO A 122 -0.89 4.15 12.55
CA PRO A 122 -0.67 5.57 12.84
C PRO A 122 0.69 6.09 12.34
N ILE A 123 1.67 5.22 12.11
CA ILE A 123 3.02 5.59 11.69
C ILE A 123 3.37 4.82 10.42
N TYR A 124 3.58 5.55 9.32
CA TYR A 124 4.10 5.01 8.05
C TYR A 124 4.84 6.06 7.23
N GLU A 125 5.65 5.63 6.26
CA GLU A 125 6.32 6.51 5.28
C GLU A 125 5.69 6.36 3.89
N LEU A 126 5.44 5.14 3.43
CA LEU A 126 5.01 4.90 2.05
C LEU A 126 3.97 3.78 1.92
N ILE A 127 2.85 4.08 1.25
CA ILE A 127 1.96 3.08 0.67
C ILE A 127 1.98 3.28 -0.84
N HIS A 128 2.57 2.34 -1.57
CA HIS A 128 2.68 2.41 -3.02
C HIS A 128 2.01 1.20 -3.68
N LEU A 129 0.81 1.45 -4.22
CA LEU A 129 0.05 0.53 -5.04
C LEU A 129 0.18 0.99 -6.51
N GLY A 130 1.36 0.77 -7.09
CA GLY A 130 1.75 1.33 -8.39
C GLY A 130 1.04 0.70 -9.60
N CYS A 131 1.49 1.09 -10.78
CA CYS A 131 0.98 0.56 -12.06
C CYS A 131 1.39 -0.92 -12.28
N GLY A 132 0.78 -1.59 -13.26
CA GLY A 132 0.96 -3.04 -13.50
C GLY A 132 0.22 -3.96 -12.53
N ASN A 133 -0.37 -3.41 -11.45
CA ASN A 133 -1.10 -4.21 -10.47
C ASN A 133 -2.56 -4.47 -10.89
N SER A 134 -3.05 -5.66 -10.54
CA SER A 134 -4.46 -6.05 -10.63
C SER A 134 -4.99 -6.30 -9.22
N ILE A 135 -5.52 -5.25 -8.57
CA ILE A 135 -6.02 -5.28 -7.19
C ILE A 135 -7.55 -5.22 -7.22
N LYS A 136 -8.27 -6.32 -6.99
CA LYS A 136 -9.75 -6.28 -7.13
C LYS A 136 -10.41 -5.42 -6.06
N THR A 137 -10.02 -5.58 -4.79
CA THR A 137 -10.59 -4.82 -3.68
C THR A 137 -9.49 -4.25 -2.78
N CYS A 138 -9.54 -2.95 -2.50
CA CYS A 138 -8.58 -2.27 -1.63
C CYS A 138 -9.29 -1.43 -0.56
N TYR A 139 -8.83 -1.56 0.67
CA TYR A 139 -9.21 -0.70 1.79
C TYR A 139 -7.97 -0.10 2.43
N LEU A 140 -7.85 1.23 2.41
CA LEU A 140 -6.84 1.97 3.17
C LEU A 140 -7.56 2.85 4.19
N LEU A 141 -7.67 2.38 5.43
CA LEU A 141 -8.54 3.02 6.44
C LEU A 141 -7.72 3.49 7.66
N ASN A 142 -7.96 4.72 8.13
CA ASN A 142 -7.40 5.23 9.38
C ASN A 142 -5.86 5.12 9.46
N ASN A 143 -5.15 5.44 8.38
CA ASN A 143 -3.69 5.39 8.35
C ASN A 143 -3.09 6.79 8.53
N GLY A 144 -2.06 6.88 9.36
CA GLY A 144 -1.40 8.13 9.72
C GLY A 144 -2.02 8.79 10.95
N ASP A 145 -1.18 9.48 11.70
CA ASP A 145 -1.54 10.28 12.87
C ASP A 145 -0.53 11.42 13.00
N VAL A 146 -0.99 12.67 12.87
CA VAL A 146 -0.15 13.89 12.92
C VAL A 146 0.68 13.97 14.22
N SER A 147 0.14 13.45 15.32
CA SER A 147 0.80 13.54 16.63
C SER A 147 1.86 12.46 16.86
N ARG A 148 1.83 11.40 16.06
CA ARG A 148 2.68 10.21 16.25
C ARG A 148 3.64 9.96 15.10
N ASN A 149 3.27 10.33 13.88
CA ASN A 149 4.06 10.04 12.71
C ASN A 149 5.18 11.08 12.54
N SER A 150 6.42 10.60 12.42
CA SER A 150 7.61 11.44 12.21
C SER A 150 8.14 11.38 10.77
N PHE A 151 7.57 10.53 9.92
CA PHE A 151 7.99 10.39 8.53
C PHE A 151 7.28 11.39 7.63
N SER A 152 7.91 11.70 6.49
CA SER A 152 7.15 12.27 5.38
C SER A 152 6.34 11.16 4.72
N THR A 153 5.02 11.33 4.70
CA THR A 153 4.06 10.27 4.36
C THR A 153 3.58 10.40 2.92
N LYS A 154 3.60 9.28 2.18
CA LYS A 154 3.16 9.27 0.79
C LYS A 154 2.26 8.08 0.49
N VAL A 155 1.18 8.36 -0.23
CA VAL A 155 0.26 7.35 -0.75
C VAL A 155 0.20 7.48 -2.27
N PHE A 156 0.56 6.41 -2.96
CA PHE A 156 0.56 6.31 -4.43
C PHE A 156 -0.38 5.20 -4.89
N LEU A 157 -1.28 5.54 -5.81
CA LEU A 157 -2.34 4.64 -6.28
C LEU A 157 -2.43 4.71 -7.80
N CYS A 158 -2.05 3.64 -8.48
CA CYS A 158 -2.19 3.47 -9.93
C CYS A 158 -2.60 2.01 -10.28
N PRO A 159 -3.55 1.35 -9.60
CA PRO A 159 -3.93 0.01 -10.02
C PRO A 159 -4.63 0.05 -11.38
N GLU A 160 -4.12 -0.72 -12.35
CA GLU A 160 -4.67 -0.77 -13.71
C GLU A 160 -6.04 -1.46 -13.75
N ARG A 161 -6.28 -2.39 -12.81
CA ARG A 161 -7.51 -3.18 -12.74
C ARG A 161 -7.95 -3.35 -11.30
N PHE A 162 -9.16 -2.91 -11.02
CA PHE A 162 -9.81 -3.05 -9.72
C PHE A 162 -11.32 -3.00 -9.84
N ASP A 163 -12.02 -3.63 -8.90
CA ASP A 163 -13.48 -3.56 -8.79
C ASP A 163 -13.88 -2.42 -7.83
N PHE A 164 -13.17 -2.31 -6.69
CA PHE A 164 -13.49 -1.35 -5.63
C PHE A 164 -12.25 -0.92 -4.85
N ILE A 165 -12.09 0.39 -4.62
CA ILE A 165 -11.09 0.95 -3.69
C ILE A 165 -11.78 1.98 -2.79
N GLU A 166 -11.57 1.83 -1.49
CA GLU A 166 -11.97 2.81 -0.49
C GLU A 166 -10.78 3.26 0.34
N ILE A 167 -10.66 4.57 0.46
CA ILE A 167 -9.64 5.25 1.24
C ILE A 167 -10.36 6.22 2.15
N ASP A 168 -10.34 5.95 3.45
CA ASP A 168 -11.09 6.70 4.46
C ASP A 168 -10.19 7.02 5.66
N GLY A 169 -10.22 8.26 6.15
CA GLY A 169 -9.47 8.65 7.35
C GLY A 169 -7.94 8.56 7.20
N VAL A 170 -7.41 8.87 6.02
CA VAL A 170 -5.96 8.83 5.76
C VAL A 170 -5.33 10.20 5.95
N ILE A 171 -4.23 10.25 6.70
CA ILE A 171 -3.37 11.42 6.85
C ILE A 171 -2.07 11.15 6.09
N THR A 172 -1.71 12.01 5.14
CA THR A 172 -0.50 11.88 4.31
C THR A 172 0.05 13.26 3.91
N ASP A 173 1.33 13.38 3.57
CA ASP A 173 1.85 14.62 2.94
C ASP A 173 1.50 14.66 1.45
N LEU A 174 1.56 13.52 0.77
CA LEU A 174 1.21 13.39 -0.64
C LEU A 174 0.24 12.25 -0.88
N LEU A 175 -0.88 12.59 -1.48
CA LEU A 175 -1.78 11.65 -2.13
C LEU A 175 -1.59 11.77 -3.65
N HIS A 176 -0.99 10.76 -4.28
CA HIS A 176 -0.91 10.62 -5.74
C HIS A 176 -1.87 9.53 -6.22
N VAL A 177 -2.75 9.96 -7.09
CA VAL A 177 -3.85 9.22 -7.70
C VAL A 177 -3.58 9.22 -9.21
N GLY A 178 -3.06 8.10 -9.72
CA GLY A 178 -2.76 7.89 -11.13
C GLY A 178 -3.97 7.42 -11.94
N THR A 179 -3.71 6.99 -13.18
CA THR A 179 -4.76 6.55 -14.11
C THR A 179 -5.52 5.34 -13.59
N PHE A 180 -6.84 5.38 -13.67
CA PHE A 180 -7.73 4.29 -13.27
C PHE A 180 -8.48 3.69 -14.46
N GLY A 181 -8.69 2.37 -14.42
CA GLY A 181 -9.43 1.64 -15.43
C GLY A 181 -10.93 1.97 -15.46
N GLU A 182 -11.55 1.70 -16.60
CA GLU A 182 -12.99 1.87 -16.85
C GLU A 182 -13.83 0.99 -15.90
N TYR A 183 -15.02 1.47 -15.50
CA TYR A 183 -16.04 0.79 -14.68
C TYR A 183 -15.73 0.57 -13.20
N ALA A 184 -14.64 1.16 -12.71
CA ALA A 184 -14.16 0.92 -11.37
C ALA A 184 -14.79 1.88 -10.34
N GLN A 185 -15.01 1.41 -9.10
CA GLN A 185 -15.57 2.22 -8.00
C GLN A 185 -14.46 2.72 -7.09
N LEU A 186 -14.30 4.05 -7.03
CA LEU A 186 -13.31 4.71 -6.19
C LEU A 186 -13.99 5.62 -5.19
N LYS A 187 -13.64 5.46 -3.91
CA LYS A 187 -14.13 6.32 -2.85
C LYS A 187 -12.96 6.82 -2.01
N PHE A 188 -12.82 8.14 -1.97
CA PHE A 188 -11.89 8.85 -1.13
C PHE A 188 -12.70 9.68 -0.14
N LYS A 189 -12.45 9.51 1.16
CA LYS A 189 -13.22 10.16 2.20
C LYS A 189 -12.34 10.56 3.37
N ASP A 190 -12.61 11.72 3.96
CA ASP A 190 -11.94 12.20 5.18
C ASP A 190 -10.40 12.08 5.10
N ILE A 191 -9.83 12.55 3.99
CA ILE A 191 -8.38 12.51 3.75
C ILE A 191 -7.77 13.87 4.08
N HIS A 192 -6.69 13.83 4.85
CA HIS A 192 -5.84 14.98 5.12
C HIS A 192 -4.53 14.86 4.34
N ALA A 193 -4.38 15.64 3.27
CA ALA A 193 -3.23 15.60 2.38
C ALA A 193 -2.70 16.99 2.02
N GLU A 194 -1.43 17.28 2.28
CA GLU A 194 -0.84 18.59 1.94
C GLU A 194 -0.80 18.80 0.42
N ILE A 195 -0.39 17.77 -0.31
CA ILE A 195 -0.35 17.74 -1.76
C ILE A 195 -1.27 16.63 -2.24
N VAL A 196 -2.17 16.98 -3.15
CA VAL A 196 -2.98 16.02 -3.89
C VAL A 196 -2.63 16.13 -5.36
N LEU A 197 -2.19 15.03 -5.96
CA LEU A 197 -1.90 14.93 -7.38
C LEU A 197 -2.82 13.90 -8.04
N ILE A 198 -3.56 14.35 -9.04
CA ILE A 198 -4.49 13.53 -9.82
C ILE A 198 -4.00 13.51 -11.26
N GLU A 199 -3.69 12.32 -11.78
CA GLU A 199 -3.03 12.14 -13.06
C GLU A 199 -3.80 11.20 -14.00
N GLY A 200 -4.06 11.69 -15.23
CA GLY A 200 -4.68 10.89 -16.29
C GLY A 200 -6.08 10.36 -15.97
N CYS A 201 -6.87 11.07 -15.17
CA CYS A 201 -8.25 10.67 -14.86
C CYS A 201 -9.22 11.18 -15.92
N ASN A 202 -10.08 10.30 -16.45
CA ASN A 202 -11.16 10.63 -17.39
C ASN A 202 -12.55 10.36 -16.75
N SER A 203 -13.45 11.34 -16.81
CA SER A 203 -14.78 11.29 -16.20
C SER A 203 -15.77 10.35 -16.90
N ASP A 204 -15.57 10.05 -18.18
CA ASP A 204 -16.53 9.27 -18.97
C ASP A 204 -16.66 7.80 -18.53
N LEU A 205 -15.68 7.30 -17.77
CA LEU A 205 -15.48 5.86 -17.60
C LEU A 205 -15.36 5.40 -16.14
N SER A 206 -15.29 6.31 -15.16
CA SER A 206 -14.98 5.97 -13.77
C SER A 206 -15.93 6.62 -12.77
N LYS A 207 -16.43 5.83 -11.81
CA LYS A 207 -17.21 6.36 -10.67
C LYS A 207 -16.26 6.70 -9.54
N VAL A 208 -15.75 7.92 -9.56
CA VAL A 208 -14.86 8.44 -8.54
C VAL A 208 -15.64 9.38 -7.63
N ASN A 209 -15.54 9.17 -6.32
CA ASN A 209 -16.15 10.04 -5.33
C ASN A 209 -15.08 10.53 -4.36
N PHE A 210 -14.90 11.85 -4.29
CA PHE A 210 -14.05 12.49 -3.30
C PHE A 210 -14.91 13.25 -2.30
N GLU A 211 -14.70 12.99 -1.02
CA GLU A 211 -15.47 13.60 0.06
C GLU A 211 -14.54 14.08 1.16
N ASN A 212 -14.62 15.37 1.51
CA ASN A 212 -13.88 15.95 2.64
C ASN A 212 -12.36 15.74 2.54
N ILE A 213 -11.78 16.09 1.39
CA ILE A 213 -10.33 16.11 1.17
C ILE A 213 -9.83 17.51 1.53
N SER A 214 -8.88 17.59 2.46
CA SER A 214 -8.36 18.85 2.97
C SER A 214 -6.87 18.75 3.30
N PRO A 215 -6.13 19.85 3.32
CA PRO A 215 -4.74 19.83 3.79
C PRO A 215 -4.62 19.82 5.31
N LEU A 216 -3.41 19.56 5.81
CA LEU A 216 -3.08 19.76 7.22
C LEU A 216 -2.68 21.24 7.46
N ASP A 217 -1.87 21.80 6.56
CA ASP A 217 -1.52 23.21 6.51
C ASP A 217 -2.08 23.86 5.24
N LYS A 218 -3.08 24.72 5.45
CA LYS A 218 -3.72 25.50 4.39
C LYS A 218 -2.71 26.28 3.56
N GLU A 219 -1.68 26.88 4.15
CA GLU A 219 -0.76 27.79 3.45
C GLU A 219 0.27 27.05 2.57
N ALA A 220 0.67 25.84 2.97
CA ALA A 220 1.65 25.02 2.25
C ALA A 220 1.00 24.06 1.21
N SER A 221 -0.33 24.02 1.16
CA SER A 221 -1.07 23.00 0.41
C SER A 221 -1.24 23.28 -1.08
N ALA A 222 -1.24 22.22 -1.89
CA ALA A 222 -1.47 22.32 -3.33
C ALA A 222 -2.26 21.15 -3.93
N LEU A 223 -3.14 21.47 -4.87
CA LEU A 223 -3.88 20.52 -5.70
C LEU A 223 -3.34 20.56 -7.14
N HIS A 224 -2.92 19.42 -7.65
CA HIS A 224 -2.31 19.26 -8.96
C HIS A 224 -3.15 18.33 -9.84
N PHE A 225 -3.62 18.83 -10.96
CA PHE A 225 -4.25 18.03 -12.01
C PHE A 225 -3.27 17.89 -13.17
N VAL A 226 -2.86 16.66 -13.48
CA VAL A 226 -1.91 16.35 -14.56
C VAL A 226 -2.66 15.56 -15.62
N ASN A 227 -2.71 16.07 -16.85
CA ASN A 227 -3.46 15.43 -17.95
C ASN A 227 -4.90 15.04 -17.55
N THR A 228 -5.51 15.82 -16.66
CA THR A 228 -6.83 15.60 -16.08
C THR A 228 -7.58 16.93 -16.15
N ALA A 229 -8.75 16.93 -16.79
CA ALA A 229 -9.63 18.10 -16.75
C ALA A 229 -10.34 18.14 -15.39
N TYR A 230 -10.39 19.31 -14.75
CA TYR A 230 -11.21 19.45 -13.55
C TYR A 230 -12.69 19.43 -13.94
N ASP A 231 -13.41 18.44 -13.45
CA ASP A 231 -14.84 18.25 -13.68
C ASP A 231 -15.57 18.14 -12.34
N GLN A 232 -16.45 19.09 -12.05
CA GLN A 232 -17.21 19.12 -10.81
C GLN A 232 -18.20 17.95 -10.69
N GLU A 233 -18.65 17.38 -11.81
CA GLU A 233 -19.49 16.18 -11.80
C GLU A 233 -18.66 14.95 -11.43
N LEU A 234 -17.37 14.92 -11.81
CA LEU A 234 -16.44 13.84 -11.47
C LEU A 234 -15.96 13.93 -10.02
N PHE A 235 -15.52 15.11 -9.59
CA PHE A 235 -14.90 15.27 -8.28
C PHE A 235 -15.94 15.58 -7.20
N GLY A 236 -17.01 16.30 -7.53
CA GLY A 236 -17.97 16.84 -6.58
C GLY A 236 -17.61 18.25 -6.12
N GLU A 237 -18.61 19.13 -5.98
CA GLU A 237 -18.44 20.56 -5.66
C GLU A 237 -17.66 20.85 -4.37
N LYS A 238 -17.61 19.90 -3.44
CA LYS A 238 -17.00 20.06 -2.10
C LYS A 238 -15.97 18.98 -1.77
N ALA A 239 -15.43 18.33 -2.79
CA ALA A 239 -14.42 17.30 -2.65
C ALA A 239 -13.16 17.83 -1.99
N PHE A 240 -12.55 18.84 -2.61
CA PHE A 240 -11.33 19.48 -2.14
C PHE A 240 -11.67 20.79 -1.44
N ARG A 241 -11.16 20.98 -0.22
CA ARG A 241 -11.40 22.17 0.58
C ARG A 241 -10.10 22.73 1.08
N ASP A 242 -10.05 24.06 1.18
CA ASP A 242 -8.98 24.79 1.87
C ASP A 242 -7.56 24.63 1.30
N TYR A 243 -7.41 24.16 0.05
CA TYR A 243 -6.13 24.20 -0.66
C TYR A 243 -5.77 25.64 -1.07
N SER A 244 -4.54 26.09 -0.80
CA SER A 244 -4.09 27.45 -1.18
C SER A 244 -3.90 27.62 -2.69
N LEU A 245 -3.55 26.53 -3.36
CA LEU A 245 -3.11 26.53 -4.75
C LEU A 245 -3.77 25.39 -5.51
N THR A 246 -4.23 25.67 -6.73
CA THR A 246 -4.65 24.66 -7.70
C THR A 246 -3.90 24.89 -9.01
N LYS A 247 -3.23 23.86 -9.52
CA LYS A 247 -2.45 23.90 -10.77
C LYS A 247 -2.94 22.81 -11.73
N ILE A 248 -3.02 23.17 -13.01
CA ILE A 248 -3.35 22.25 -14.10
C ILE A 248 -2.12 22.14 -14.99
N HIS A 249 -1.71 20.91 -15.28
CA HIS A 249 -0.52 20.56 -16.05
C HIS A 249 -0.91 19.74 -17.29
N HIS A 250 -0.25 20.03 -18.40
CA HIS A 250 -0.42 19.33 -19.68
C HIS A 250 0.75 18.39 -20.02
N ASP A 251 1.76 18.34 -19.14
CA ASP A 251 2.94 17.49 -19.23
C ASP A 251 3.12 16.76 -17.88
N THR A 252 3.86 15.64 -17.87
CA THR A 252 4.22 14.92 -16.65
C THR A 252 4.97 15.83 -15.68
N VAL A 253 4.63 15.75 -14.39
CA VAL A 253 5.23 16.57 -13.34
C VAL A 253 6.23 15.74 -12.54
N ASN A 254 7.40 16.29 -12.24
CA ASN A 254 8.34 15.66 -11.32
C ASN A 254 7.79 15.76 -9.88
N ILE A 255 7.38 14.63 -9.31
CA ILE A 255 6.77 14.56 -7.98
C ILE A 255 7.74 15.05 -6.89
N GLU A 256 9.05 14.86 -7.07
CA GLU A 256 10.05 15.33 -6.09
C GLU A 256 10.12 16.86 -6.03
N GLU A 257 9.83 17.55 -7.13
CA GLU A 257 9.80 19.02 -7.22
C GLU A 257 8.50 19.62 -6.65
N LEU A 258 7.52 18.80 -6.27
CA LEU A 258 6.27 19.29 -5.68
C LEU A 258 6.41 19.67 -4.21
N PHE A 259 7.44 19.16 -3.54
CA PHE A 259 7.71 19.39 -2.12
C PHE A 259 8.76 20.49 -1.86
N SER A 260 9.27 21.15 -2.92
CA SER A 260 10.26 22.22 -2.84
C SER A 260 9.64 23.61 -2.96
#